data_AF-A0A3N5XXF0-F1
#
_entry.id   AF-A0A3N5XXF0-F1
#
_cell.length_a   1.000
_cell.length_b   1.000
_cell.length_c   1.000
_cell.angle_alpha   90.00
_cell.angle_beta   90.00
_cell.angle_gamma   90.00
#
_symmetry.space_group_name_H-M   'P 1'
#
loop_
_entity.id
_entity.type
_entity.pdbx_description
1 polymer ?
#
loop_
_entity_poly.entity_id
_entity_poly.type
_entity_poly.pdbx_seq_one_letter_code
_entity_poly.pdbx_strand_id
1 'polypeptide(L)'
;MVGVHATGAHNAAMPGWQRTLGLLVAAQVASAMGFSIIFPFLPLYLTELRSSSGLSLEVMSGLIYSVQAITMTVASPLWGAVADRYGRKPMVVRAGCGGAIVILLMGFVQSAEQLLVLRAVQGLVTGVIASSSALAAAVAPRERMGYAMGLLQLGLWCGVSAGPLLGGILSDLIGFRATFVVTAVILFVAGVCVWIGVEEPFERSKQVQSGLFGFIG
;
A
#
# COMPACT_ATOMS: atom_id res chain seq x y z
N MET A 1 -19.99 -22.73 -42.28
CA MET A 1 -20.53 -23.24 -41.01
C MET A 1 -19.39 -23.92 -40.26
N VAL A 2 -18.58 -23.16 -39.51
CA VAL A 2 -17.48 -23.69 -38.67
C VAL A 2 -17.38 -22.81 -37.42
N GLY A 3 -17.67 -23.41 -36.26
CA GLY A 3 -16.89 -23.18 -35.03
C GLY A 3 -17.20 -21.97 -34.16
N VAL A 4 -18.43 -21.82 -33.68
CA VAL A 4 -18.67 -21.12 -32.40
C VAL A 4 -18.27 -22.08 -31.27
N HIS A 5 -17.04 -22.07 -30.75
CA HIS A 5 -16.66 -22.79 -29.52
C HIS A 5 -15.38 -22.16 -28.91
N ALA A 6 -15.54 -21.10 -28.11
CA ALA A 6 -14.58 -20.67 -27.07
C ALA A 6 -15.11 -19.45 -26.27
N THR A 7 -16.25 -19.57 -25.58
CA THR A 7 -16.78 -18.48 -24.73
C THR A 7 -17.17 -18.90 -23.30
N GLY A 8 -16.74 -20.08 -22.83
CA GLY A 8 -17.22 -20.64 -21.56
C GLY A 8 -16.34 -20.47 -20.31
N ALA A 9 -15.05 -20.14 -20.43
CA ALA A 9 -14.11 -20.39 -19.32
C ALA A 9 -13.76 -19.18 -18.42
N HIS A 10 -14.13 -17.94 -18.79
CA HIS A 10 -13.69 -16.74 -18.05
C HIS A 10 -14.71 -16.16 -17.04
N ASN A 11 -15.82 -16.86 -16.77
CA ASN A 11 -16.94 -16.35 -15.97
C ASN A 11 -17.09 -16.97 -14.56
N ALA A 12 -16.21 -17.89 -14.16
CA ALA A 12 -16.28 -18.48 -12.84
C ALA A 12 -15.61 -17.57 -11.80
N ALA A 13 -16.40 -16.79 -11.07
CA ALA A 13 -15.94 -16.10 -9.87
C ALA A 13 -15.33 -17.12 -8.89
N MET A 14 -14.27 -16.73 -8.18
CA MET A 14 -13.71 -17.62 -7.16
C MET A 14 -14.78 -17.96 -6.11
N PRO A 15 -14.90 -19.24 -5.70
CA PRO A 15 -15.68 -19.59 -4.52
C PRO A 15 -15.21 -18.74 -3.33
N GLY A 16 -16.13 -17.98 -2.72
CA GLY A 16 -15.80 -17.11 -1.57
C GLY A 16 -15.20 -15.75 -1.90
N TRP A 17 -15.32 -15.24 -3.15
CA TRP A 17 -14.81 -13.91 -3.54
C TRP A 17 -15.24 -12.76 -2.62
N GLN A 18 -16.42 -12.82 -2.00
CA GLN A 18 -16.91 -11.83 -1.05
C GLN A 18 -16.07 -11.77 0.23
N ARG A 19 -15.61 -12.94 0.72
CA ARG A 19 -14.72 -13.04 1.88
C ARG A 19 -13.36 -12.44 1.55
N THR A 20 -12.81 -12.79 0.39
CA THR A 20 -11.53 -12.24 -0.09
C THR A 20 -11.63 -10.72 -0.27
N LEU A 21 -12.72 -10.23 -0.88
CA LEU A 21 -12.96 -8.80 -1.03
C LEU A 21 -13.08 -8.10 0.33
N GLY A 22 -13.83 -8.67 1.27
CA GLY A 22 -13.96 -8.11 2.63
C GLY A 22 -12.61 -8.00 3.35
N LEU A 23 -11.75 -9.02 3.23
CA LEU A 23 -10.39 -9.00 3.78
C LEU A 23 -9.50 -7.95 3.09
N LEU A 24 -9.60 -7.82 1.77
CA LEU A 24 -8.87 -6.79 1.02
C LEU A 24 -9.32 -5.38 1.40
N VAL A 25 -10.63 -5.16 1.55
CA VAL A 25 -11.19 -3.88 2.01
C VAL A 25 -10.72 -3.57 3.42
N ALA A 26 -10.80 -4.53 4.36
CA ALA A 26 -10.33 -4.33 5.72
C ALA A 26 -8.83 -4.01 5.78
N ALA A 27 -8.00 -4.74 5.04
CA ALA A 27 -6.58 -4.47 4.94
C ALA A 27 -6.28 -3.11 4.30
N GLN A 28 -7.05 -2.72 3.27
CA GLN A 28 -6.92 -1.42 2.61
C GLN A 28 -7.28 -0.28 3.55
N VAL A 29 -8.36 -0.41 4.32
CA VAL A 29 -8.78 0.55 5.35
C VAL A 29 -7.68 0.69 6.40
N ALA A 30 -7.22 -0.43 6.98
CA ALA A 30 -6.19 -0.44 8.01
C ALA A 30 -4.87 0.17 7.51
N SER A 31 -4.46 -0.16 6.28
CA SER A 31 -3.24 0.37 5.68
C SER A 31 -3.36 1.87 5.40
N ALA A 32 -4.47 2.29 4.80
CA ALA A 32 -4.75 3.69 4.50
C ALA A 32 -4.79 4.54 5.77
N MET A 33 -5.46 4.06 6.80
CA MET A 33 -5.51 4.68 8.12
C MET A 33 -4.13 4.77 8.74
N GLY A 34 -3.36 3.67 8.75
CA GLY A 34 -2.00 3.65 9.29
C GLY A 34 -1.08 4.68 8.63
N PHE A 35 -1.03 4.72 7.30
CA PHE A 35 -0.23 5.73 6.61
C PHE A 35 -0.77 7.15 6.83
N SER A 36 -2.10 7.29 6.97
CA SER A 36 -2.75 8.59 7.13
C SER A 36 -2.54 9.21 8.52
N ILE A 37 -2.45 8.38 9.57
CA ILE A 37 -2.16 8.76 10.96
C ILE A 37 -0.93 9.67 11.06
N ILE A 38 0.10 9.44 10.24
CA ILE A 38 1.40 10.10 10.35
C ILE A 38 1.39 11.52 9.77
N PHE A 39 0.60 11.80 8.73
CA PHE A 39 0.63 13.10 8.03
C PHE A 39 0.42 14.33 8.91
N PRO A 40 -0.59 14.41 9.79
CA PRO A 40 -0.84 15.65 10.52
C PRO A 40 0.27 15.98 11.53
N PHE A 41 0.88 14.97 12.15
CA PHE A 41 1.81 15.20 13.25
C PHE A 41 3.27 15.14 12.83
N LEU A 42 3.62 14.65 11.64
CA LEU A 42 5.02 14.55 11.23
C LEU A 42 5.78 15.88 11.29
N PRO A 43 5.20 17.04 10.89
CA PRO A 43 5.85 18.35 11.11
C PRO A 43 6.04 18.69 12.58
N LEU A 44 5.11 18.29 13.45
CA LEU A 44 5.22 18.47 14.90
C LEU A 44 6.33 17.58 15.47
N TYR A 45 6.42 16.32 15.04
CA TYR A 45 7.47 15.41 15.45
C TYR A 45 8.86 15.91 15.09
N LEU A 46 9.02 16.60 13.95
CA LEU A 46 10.29 17.23 13.57
C LEU A 46 10.77 18.30 14.55
N THR A 47 9.87 18.93 15.32
CA THR A 47 10.26 19.90 16.35
C THR A 47 10.96 19.26 17.55
N GLU A 48 10.72 17.96 17.78
CA GLU A 48 11.40 17.19 18.82
C GLU A 48 12.75 16.61 18.36
N LEU A 49 13.02 16.66 17.06
CA LEU A 49 14.22 16.07 16.47
C LEU A 49 15.32 17.12 16.33
N ARG A 50 16.56 16.70 16.58
CA ARG A 50 17.72 17.54 16.30
C ARG A 50 17.93 17.58 14.79
N SER A 51 18.22 18.76 14.25
CA SER A 51 18.63 18.94 12.87
C SER A 51 20.05 19.49 12.85
N SER A 52 20.91 18.86 12.05
CA SER A 52 22.31 19.27 11.87
C SER A 52 22.53 20.12 10.61
N SER A 53 21.52 20.13 9.74
CA SER A 53 21.58 20.69 8.38
C SER A 53 21.29 22.20 8.31
N GLY A 54 20.86 22.83 9.41
CA GLY A 54 20.53 24.27 9.44
C GLY A 54 19.29 24.67 8.63
N LEU A 55 18.58 23.69 8.06
CA LEU A 55 17.34 23.92 7.30
C LEU A 55 16.18 24.30 8.23
N SER A 56 15.29 25.17 7.74
CA SER A 56 14.06 25.48 8.47
C SER A 56 13.15 24.26 8.56
N LEU A 57 12.30 24.22 9.60
CA LEU A 57 11.33 23.16 9.83
C LEU A 57 10.42 22.95 8.61
N GLU A 58 10.02 24.04 7.96
CA GLU A 58 9.17 24.07 6.77
C GLU A 58 9.84 23.38 5.58
N VAL A 59 11.10 23.73 5.30
CA VAL A 59 11.88 23.14 4.22
C VAL A 59 12.12 21.66 4.48
N MET A 60 12.49 21.29 5.71
CA MET A 60 12.70 19.89 6.09
C MET A 60 11.40 19.07 5.99
N SER A 61 10.27 19.62 6.43
CA SER A 61 8.96 18.98 6.29
C SER A 61 8.62 18.76 4.82
N GLY A 62 8.81 19.79 3.99
CA GLY A 62 8.63 19.73 2.55
C GLY A 62 9.49 18.64 1.89
N LEU A 63 10.78 18.55 2.25
CA LEU A 63 11.69 17.51 1.77
C LEU A 63 11.23 16.11 2.19
N ILE A 64 10.76 15.93 3.42
CA ILE A 64 10.27 14.62 3.90
C ILE A 64 9.06 14.13 3.11
N TYR A 65 8.10 15.01 2.81
CA TYR A 65 6.98 14.63 1.96
C TYR A 65 7.39 14.39 0.52
N SER A 66 8.27 15.25 -0.01
CA SER A 66 8.69 15.19 -1.41
C SER A 66 9.53 13.94 -1.70
N VAL A 67 10.48 13.59 -0.82
CA VAL A 67 11.34 12.42 -1.02
C VAL A 67 10.53 11.14 -1.01
N GLN A 68 9.52 11.03 -0.13
CA GLN A 68 8.61 9.90 -0.13
C GLN A 68 7.84 9.83 -1.45
N ALA A 69 7.26 10.94 -1.91
CA ALA A 69 6.50 10.99 -3.15
C ALA A 69 7.35 10.62 -4.38
N ILE A 70 8.57 11.16 -4.47
CA ILE A 70 9.52 10.87 -5.56
C ILE A 70 9.90 9.39 -5.55
N THR A 71 10.37 8.88 -4.42
CA THR A 71 10.79 7.47 -4.31
C THR A 71 9.64 6.51 -4.55
N MET A 72 8.43 6.83 -4.08
CA MET A 72 7.23 6.05 -4.37
C MET A 72 6.87 6.07 -5.85
N THR A 73 6.96 7.23 -6.51
CA THR A 73 6.69 7.37 -7.94
C THR A 73 7.66 6.52 -8.76
N VAL A 74 8.95 6.53 -8.41
CA VAL A 74 9.98 5.72 -9.08
C VAL A 74 9.80 4.23 -8.81
N ALA A 75 9.42 3.85 -7.58
CA ALA A 75 9.26 2.44 -7.20
C ALA A 75 7.96 1.81 -7.73
N SER A 76 6.91 2.60 -7.95
CA SER A 76 5.58 2.08 -8.32
C SER A 76 5.56 1.26 -9.61
N PRO A 77 6.19 1.68 -10.73
CA PRO A 77 6.29 0.85 -11.94
C PRO A 77 7.08 -0.44 -11.71
N LEU A 78 8.15 -0.37 -10.91
CA LEU A 78 8.98 -1.53 -10.58
C LEU A 78 8.15 -2.59 -9.85
N TRP A 79 7.43 -2.18 -8.80
CA TRP A 79 6.58 -3.10 -8.05
C TRP A 79 5.36 -3.55 -8.83
N GLY A 80 4.83 -2.74 -9.74
CA GLY A 80 3.80 -3.16 -10.69
C GLY A 80 4.27 -4.32 -11.58
N ALA A 81 5.44 -4.18 -12.21
CA ALA A 81 6.02 -5.24 -13.04
C ALA A 81 6.32 -6.52 -12.23
N VAL A 82 6.81 -6.38 -11.00
CA VAL A 82 7.02 -7.51 -10.09
C VAL A 82 5.69 -8.15 -9.68
N ALA A 83 4.64 -7.37 -9.42
CA ALA A 83 3.30 -7.87 -9.09
C ALA A 83 2.70 -8.68 -10.24
N ASP A 84 2.86 -8.21 -11.48
CA ASP A 84 2.35 -8.93 -12.64
C ASP A 84 3.14 -10.22 -12.91
N ARG A 85 4.41 -10.31 -12.49
CA ARG A 85 5.26 -11.50 -12.66
C ARG A 85 5.11 -12.53 -11.54
N TYR A 86 4.98 -12.10 -10.29
CA TYR A 86 5.02 -12.96 -9.10
C TYR A 86 3.70 -13.04 -8.33
N GLY A 87 2.67 -12.32 -8.78
CA GLY A 87 1.39 -12.21 -8.10
C GLY A 87 1.28 -10.95 -7.24
N ARG A 88 0.04 -10.53 -6.99
CA ARG A 88 -0.32 -9.29 -6.31
C ARG A 88 -0.36 -9.46 -4.80
N LYS A 89 -0.76 -10.63 -4.30
CA LYS A 89 -0.80 -10.94 -2.86
C LYS A 89 0.57 -10.78 -2.20
N PRO A 90 1.69 -11.35 -2.71
CA PRO A 90 3.00 -11.13 -2.12
C PRO A 90 3.41 -9.66 -2.08
N MET A 91 2.98 -8.86 -3.05
CA MET A 91 3.31 -7.43 -3.09
C MET A 91 2.53 -6.62 -2.04
N VAL A 92 1.26 -6.95 -1.80
CA VAL A 92 0.47 -6.35 -0.72
C VAL A 92 1.06 -6.71 0.65
N VAL A 93 1.39 -7.98 0.87
CA VAL A 93 2.02 -8.44 2.13
C VAL A 93 3.36 -7.76 2.35
N ARG A 94 4.22 -7.68 1.31
CA ARG A 94 5.51 -6.99 1.36
C ARG A 94 5.34 -5.51 1.72
N ALA A 95 4.39 -4.81 1.10
CA ALA A 95 4.16 -3.40 1.38
C ALA A 95 3.66 -3.18 2.81
N GLY A 96 2.77 -4.03 3.32
CA GLY A 96 2.29 -3.97 4.71
C GLY A 96 3.38 -4.26 5.73
N CYS A 97 4.05 -5.40 5.63
CA CYS A 97 5.09 -5.82 6.58
C CYS A 97 6.36 -4.96 6.47
N GLY A 98 6.81 -4.65 5.26
CA GLY A 98 7.94 -3.75 5.04
C GLY A 98 7.63 -2.33 5.49
N GLY A 99 6.42 -1.84 5.20
CA GLY A 99 5.94 -0.55 5.70
C GLY A 99 5.90 -0.49 7.22
N ALA A 100 5.44 -1.56 7.87
CA ALA A 100 5.43 -1.68 9.33
C ALA A 100 6.84 -1.56 9.92
N ILE A 101 7.83 -2.27 9.36
CA ILE A 101 9.23 -2.21 9.83
C ILE A 101 9.77 -0.79 9.69
N VAL A 102 9.58 -0.16 8.53
CA VAL A 102 10.09 1.19 8.27
C VAL A 102 9.43 2.21 9.21
N ILE A 103 8.11 2.13 9.40
CA ILE A 103 7.37 3.00 10.34
C ILE A 103 7.82 2.76 11.78
N LEU A 104 8.06 1.51 12.18
CA LEU A 104 8.56 1.20 13.52
C LEU A 104 9.90 1.91 13.76
N LEU A 105 10.82 1.82 12.80
CA LEU A 105 12.13 2.50 12.86
C LEU A 105 11.99 4.02 12.95
N MET A 106 10.95 4.62 12.34
CA MET A 106 10.69 6.05 12.46
C MET A 106 10.39 6.48 13.90
N GLY A 107 9.80 5.61 14.72
CA GLY A 107 9.58 5.91 16.15
C GLY A 107 10.87 6.05 16.97
N PHE A 108 11.99 5.54 16.45
CA PHE A 108 13.28 5.50 17.14
C PHE A 108 14.33 6.48 16.60
N VAL A 109 13.98 7.29 15.59
CA VAL A 109 14.93 8.27 15.04
C VAL A 109 15.29 9.35 16.06
N GLN A 110 16.49 9.89 15.91
CA GLN A 110 17.04 10.94 16.78
C GLN A 110 17.31 12.25 16.03
N SER A 111 17.29 12.22 14.71
CA SER A 111 17.49 13.40 13.87
C SER A 111 16.50 13.48 12.71
N ALA A 112 16.27 14.69 12.22
CA ALA A 112 15.39 14.94 11.07
C ALA A 112 15.90 14.24 9.80
N GLU A 113 17.22 14.15 9.63
CA GLU A 113 17.86 13.50 8.49
C GLU A 113 17.65 11.97 8.50
N GLN A 114 17.67 11.34 9.68
CA GLN A 114 17.30 9.92 9.80
C GLN A 114 15.85 9.68 9.38
N LEU A 115 14.94 10.58 9.79
CA LEU A 115 13.54 10.53 9.39
C LEU A 115 13.42 10.70 7.86
N LEU A 116 14.13 11.65 7.27
CA LEU A 116 14.18 11.86 5.81
C LEU A 116 14.60 10.60 5.05
N VAL A 117 15.68 9.93 5.50
CA VAL A 117 16.14 8.67 4.90
C VAL A 117 15.08 7.59 5.03
N LEU A 118 14.49 7.39 6.21
CA LEU A 118 13.44 6.39 6.39
C LEU A 118 12.20 6.69 5.55
N ARG A 119 11.88 7.96 5.29
CA ARG A 119 10.75 8.36 4.42
C ARG A 119 11.02 8.05 2.95
N ALA A 120 12.27 8.20 2.52
CA ALA A 120 12.72 7.74 1.20
C ALA A 120 12.59 6.20 1.09
N VAL A 121 13.08 5.46 2.09
CA VAL A 121 12.96 4.00 2.15
C VAL A 121 11.49 3.58 2.16
N GLN A 122 10.63 4.27 2.90
CA GLN A 122 9.20 3.99 2.93
C GLN A 122 8.59 4.10 1.53
N GLY A 123 8.87 5.16 0.78
CA GLY A 123 8.37 5.31 -0.59
C GLY A 123 8.83 4.17 -1.51
N LEU A 124 10.09 3.75 -1.41
CA LEU A 124 10.61 2.58 -2.13
C LEU A 124 9.90 1.28 -1.72
N VAL A 125 9.50 1.14 -0.47
CA VAL A 125 8.85 -0.07 0.04
C VAL A 125 7.36 -0.09 -0.26
N THR A 126 6.63 1.03 -0.17
CA THR A 126 5.15 1.03 -0.16
C THR A 126 4.50 1.39 -1.50
N GLY A 127 5.26 1.59 -2.57
CA GLY A 127 4.73 1.97 -3.90
C GLY A 127 3.88 0.90 -4.59
N VAL A 128 2.70 0.57 -4.04
CA VAL A 128 1.88 -0.59 -4.44
C VAL A 128 0.36 -0.33 -4.36
N ILE A 129 -0.10 0.93 -4.41
CA ILE A 129 -1.56 1.22 -4.38
C ILE A 129 -2.31 0.51 -5.53
N ALA A 130 -1.63 0.27 -6.66
CA ALA A 130 -2.20 -0.44 -7.80
C ALA A 130 -2.54 -1.92 -7.55
N SER A 131 -1.84 -2.62 -6.64
CA SER A 131 -2.02 -4.08 -6.54
C SER A 131 -3.29 -4.49 -5.80
N SER A 132 -3.79 -3.72 -4.83
CA SER A 132 -5.04 -4.03 -4.12
C SER A 132 -6.26 -3.91 -5.04
N SER A 133 -6.37 -2.81 -5.78
CA SER A 133 -7.46 -2.59 -6.75
C SER A 133 -7.39 -3.61 -7.88
N ALA A 134 -6.19 -3.92 -8.35
CA ALA A 134 -6.03 -4.88 -9.42
C ALA A 134 -6.27 -6.34 -8.94
N LEU A 135 -6.02 -6.65 -7.67
CA LEU A 135 -6.35 -7.96 -7.08
C LEU A 135 -7.86 -8.11 -6.86
N ALA A 136 -8.55 -7.08 -6.37
CA ALA A 136 -10.01 -7.12 -6.26
C ALA A 136 -10.69 -7.22 -7.64
N ALA A 137 -10.11 -6.62 -8.69
CA ALA A 137 -10.60 -6.77 -10.06
C ALA A 137 -10.42 -8.20 -10.59
N ALA A 138 -9.39 -8.92 -10.13
CA ALA A 138 -9.13 -10.30 -10.52
C ALA A 138 -10.05 -11.30 -9.79
N VAL A 139 -10.48 -11.00 -8.56
CA VAL A 139 -11.26 -11.91 -7.72
C VAL A 139 -12.78 -11.71 -7.88
N ALA A 140 -13.24 -10.49 -8.20
CA ALA A 140 -14.65 -10.19 -8.33
C ALA A 140 -15.24 -10.64 -9.69
N PRO A 141 -16.50 -11.13 -9.74
CA PRO A 141 -17.22 -11.36 -10.99
C PRO A 141 -17.33 -10.07 -11.81
N ARG A 142 -17.29 -10.18 -13.15
CA ARG A 142 -17.31 -9.04 -14.07
C ARG A 142 -18.48 -8.09 -13.80
N GLU A 143 -19.66 -8.63 -13.49
CA GLU A 143 -20.88 -7.88 -13.22
C GLU A 143 -20.84 -7.12 -11.88
N ARG A 144 -19.96 -7.53 -10.97
CA ARG A 144 -19.79 -6.95 -9.61
C ARG A 144 -18.47 -6.20 -9.47
N MET A 145 -17.67 -6.07 -10.52
CA MET A 145 -16.37 -5.39 -10.47
C MET A 145 -16.51 -3.94 -10.01
N GLY A 146 -17.52 -3.21 -10.50
CA GLY A 146 -17.80 -1.83 -10.06
C GLY A 146 -18.13 -1.74 -8.57
N TYR A 147 -18.87 -2.72 -8.03
CA TYR A 147 -19.17 -2.80 -6.59
C TYR A 147 -17.91 -3.08 -5.76
N ALA A 148 -17.06 -4.00 -6.21
CA ALA A 148 -15.80 -4.33 -5.54
C ALA A 148 -14.83 -3.14 -5.51
N MET A 149 -14.66 -2.44 -6.64
CA MET A 149 -13.87 -1.22 -6.71
C MET A 149 -14.46 -0.11 -5.84
N GLY A 150 -15.79 0.07 -5.86
CA GLY A 150 -16.49 1.05 -5.03
C GLY A 150 -16.23 0.83 -3.54
N LEU A 151 -16.32 -0.42 -3.06
CA LEU A 151 -16.03 -0.77 -1.66
C LEU A 151 -14.58 -0.53 -1.29
N LEU A 152 -13.62 -0.87 -2.16
CA LEU A 152 -12.20 -0.58 -1.91
C LEU A 152 -11.92 0.92 -1.80
N GLN A 153 -12.48 1.72 -2.71
CA GLN A 153 -12.28 3.17 -2.68
C GLN A 153 -12.95 3.81 -1.47
N LEU A 154 -14.15 3.35 -1.11
CA LEU A 154 -14.81 3.76 0.12
C LEU A 154 -13.93 3.45 1.33
N GLY A 155 -13.42 2.22 1.42
CA GLY A 155 -12.52 1.82 2.50
C GLY A 155 -11.23 2.64 2.57
N LEU A 156 -10.59 2.90 1.42
CA LEU A 156 -9.41 3.75 1.31
C LEU A 156 -9.69 5.15 1.89
N TRP A 157 -10.75 5.81 1.44
CA TRP A 157 -11.06 7.17 1.89
C TRP A 157 -11.54 7.20 3.35
N CYS A 158 -12.28 6.20 3.81
CA CYS A 158 -12.61 6.07 5.23
C CYS A 158 -11.33 5.99 6.09
N GLY A 159 -10.36 5.18 5.68
CA GLY A 159 -9.07 5.08 6.37
C GLY A 159 -8.30 6.40 6.35
N VAL A 160 -8.21 7.06 5.18
CA VAL A 160 -7.54 8.37 5.03
C VAL A 160 -8.23 9.47 5.85
N SER A 161 -9.56 9.46 5.98
CA SER A 161 -10.26 10.46 6.78
C SER A 161 -10.15 10.18 8.30
N ALA A 162 -10.18 8.92 8.71
CA ALA A 162 -10.05 8.54 10.11
C ALA A 162 -8.61 8.70 10.64
N GLY A 163 -7.62 8.53 9.76
CA GLY A 163 -6.21 8.55 10.11
C GLY A 163 -5.79 9.80 10.88
N PRO A 164 -6.01 11.04 10.39
CA PRO A 164 -5.51 12.23 11.05
C PRO A 164 -6.15 12.49 12.42
N LEU A 165 -7.43 12.15 12.58
CA LEU A 165 -8.14 12.23 13.86
C LEU A 165 -7.50 11.29 14.89
N LEU A 166 -7.29 10.03 14.51
CA LEU A 166 -6.62 9.05 15.36
C LEU A 166 -5.16 9.44 15.63
N GLY A 167 -4.47 9.96 14.61
CA GLY A 167 -3.07 10.35 14.73
C GLY A 167 -2.86 11.47 15.72
N GLY A 168 -3.70 12.52 15.68
CA GLY A 168 -3.68 13.60 16.67
C GLY A 168 -3.99 13.12 18.09
N ILE A 169 -5.07 12.34 18.26
CA ILE A 169 -5.44 11.80 19.57
C ILE A 169 -4.34 10.90 20.14
N LEU A 170 -3.78 9.99 19.32
CA LEU A 170 -2.70 9.11 19.76
C LEU A 170 -1.43 9.90 20.08
N SER A 171 -1.04 10.86 19.23
CA SER A 171 0.15 11.68 19.51
C SER A 171 0.02 12.48 20.80
N ASP A 172 -1.17 12.97 21.13
CA ASP A 172 -1.41 13.74 22.34
C ASP A 172 -1.42 12.85 23.60
N LEU A 173 -1.96 11.63 23.51
CA LEU A 173 -2.11 10.73 24.66
C LEU A 173 -0.85 9.93 24.97
N ILE A 174 -0.15 9.44 23.95
CA ILE A 174 0.98 8.50 24.10
C ILE A 174 2.29 9.02 23.49
N GLY A 175 2.27 10.20 22.86
CA GLY A 175 3.45 10.80 22.21
C GLY A 175 3.70 10.28 20.79
N PHE A 176 4.41 11.07 19.97
CA PHE A 176 4.65 10.75 18.56
C PHE A 176 5.35 9.40 18.35
N ARG A 177 6.38 9.10 19.16
CA ARG A 177 7.16 7.84 19.05
C ARG A 177 6.29 6.61 19.25
N ALA A 178 5.41 6.61 20.26
CA ALA A 178 4.49 5.50 20.50
C ALA A 178 3.42 5.40 19.41
N THR A 179 2.96 6.52 18.85
CA THR A 179 2.05 6.53 17.69
C THR A 179 2.66 5.86 16.46
N PHE A 180 3.97 6.00 16.21
CA PHE A 180 4.66 5.23 15.16
C PHE A 180 4.62 3.72 15.45
N VAL A 181 4.85 3.29 16.70
CA VAL A 181 4.78 1.87 17.08
C VAL A 181 3.38 1.31 16.87
N VAL A 182 2.34 2.03 17.30
CA VAL A 182 0.93 1.62 17.09
C VAL A 182 0.62 1.49 15.60
N THR A 183 1.03 2.48 14.80
CA THR A 183 0.87 2.44 13.34
C THR A 183 1.58 1.24 12.72
N ALA A 184 2.79 0.93 13.16
CA ALA A 184 3.54 -0.23 12.68
C ALA A 184 2.80 -1.54 12.98
N VAL A 185 2.23 -1.69 14.18
CA VAL A 185 1.42 -2.86 14.55
C VAL A 185 0.19 -2.98 13.66
N ILE A 186 -0.53 -1.88 13.41
CA ILE A 186 -1.71 -1.88 12.52
C ILE A 186 -1.34 -2.37 11.12
N LEU A 187 -0.25 -1.83 10.54
CA LEU A 187 0.22 -2.24 9.21
C LEU A 187 0.68 -3.70 9.17
N PHE A 188 1.38 -4.15 10.22
CA PHE A 188 1.85 -5.52 10.31
C PHE A 188 0.68 -6.50 10.37
N VAL A 189 -0.31 -6.23 11.24
CA VAL A 189 -1.53 -7.03 11.35
C VAL A 189 -2.30 -7.05 10.02
N ALA A 190 -2.45 -5.91 9.35
CA ALA A 190 -3.11 -5.84 8.04
C ALA A 190 -2.38 -6.71 7.00
N GLY A 191 -1.05 -6.64 6.93
CA GLY A 191 -0.22 -7.47 6.05
C GLY A 191 -0.36 -8.97 6.35
N VAL A 192 -0.34 -9.35 7.63
CA VAL A 192 -0.54 -10.73 8.07
C VAL A 192 -1.94 -11.24 7.74
N CYS A 193 -2.98 -10.43 7.95
CA CYS A 193 -4.36 -10.77 7.59
C CYS A 193 -4.51 -11.08 6.09
N VAL A 194 -3.87 -10.29 5.22
CA VAL A 194 -3.83 -10.59 3.78
C VAL A 194 -3.05 -11.87 3.50
N TRP A 195 -1.91 -12.06 4.16
CA TRP A 195 -1.08 -13.25 3.95
C TRP A 195 -1.83 -14.54 4.27
N ILE A 196 -2.56 -14.59 5.39
CA ILE A 196 -3.29 -15.79 5.83
C ILE A 196 -4.65 -15.96 5.13
N GLY A 197 -5.34 -14.86 4.83
CA GLY A 197 -6.77 -14.91 4.49
C GLY A 197 -7.11 -14.71 3.02
N VAL A 198 -6.20 -14.13 2.23
CA VAL A 198 -6.44 -13.87 0.81
C VAL A 198 -5.86 -15.00 -0.02
N GLU A 199 -6.67 -15.65 -0.84
CA GLU A 199 -6.20 -16.58 -1.86
C GLU A 199 -6.19 -15.86 -3.21
N GLU A 200 -5.05 -15.93 -3.90
CA GLU A 200 -4.90 -15.35 -5.24
C GLU A 200 -4.83 -16.48 -6.27
N PRO A 201 -5.76 -16.55 -7.25
CA PRO A 201 -5.66 -17.45 -8.39
C PRO A 201 -4.68 -16.84 -9.38
N PHE A 202 -3.38 -17.02 -9.14
CA PHE A 202 -2.38 -16.48 -10.04
C PHE A 202 -2.25 -17.36 -11.29
N GLU A 203 -2.99 -17.03 -12.36
CA GLU A 203 -2.66 -17.51 -13.70
C GLU A 203 -1.53 -16.66 -14.28
N ARG A 204 -0.34 -17.26 -14.40
CA ARG A 204 0.86 -16.61 -14.94
C ARG A 204 0.56 -16.10 -16.36
N SER A 205 0.44 -14.79 -16.54
CA SER A 205 0.25 -14.19 -17.87
C SER A 205 1.41 -14.59 -18.79
N LYS A 206 1.09 -15.36 -19.84
CA LYS A 206 2.03 -15.73 -20.92
C LYS A 206 2.38 -14.56 -21.86
N GLN A 207 1.98 -13.32 -21.55
CA GLN A 207 2.10 -12.19 -22.50
C GLN A 207 3.51 -11.61 -22.68
N VAL A 208 4.50 -11.94 -21.84
CA VAL A 208 5.86 -11.38 -22.00
C VAL A 208 6.63 -12.01 -23.18
N GLN A 209 6.14 -13.11 -23.78
CA GLN A 209 6.81 -13.72 -24.94
C GLN A 209 6.38 -13.17 -26.31
N SER A 210 5.25 -12.46 -26.45
CA SER A 210 4.76 -12.07 -27.79
C SER A 210 5.09 -10.63 -28.21
N GLY A 211 5.50 -9.76 -27.29
CA GLY A 211 5.79 -8.35 -27.60
C GLY A 211 7.12 -8.11 -28.33
N LEU A 212 8.11 -9.01 -28.15
CA LEU A 212 9.43 -8.84 -28.76
C LEU A 212 9.52 -9.47 -30.17
N PHE A 213 8.70 -10.47 -30.47
CA PHE A 213 8.70 -11.16 -31.77
C PHE A 213 7.71 -10.57 -32.79
N GLY A 214 6.77 -9.71 -32.37
CA GLY A 214 5.78 -9.09 -33.27
C GLY A 214 6.27 -7.84 -34.01
N PHE A 215 7.46 -7.31 -33.69
CA PHE A 215 8.02 -6.12 -34.33
C PHE A 215 9.05 -6.45 -35.43
N ILE A 216 9.38 -7.74 -35.61
CA ILE A 216 10.43 -8.20 -36.53
C ILE A 216 9.92 -9.31 -37.48
N GLY A 217 8.60 -9.37 -37.71
CA GLY A 217 7.96 -10.35 -38.59
C GLY A 217 7.23 -9.69 -39.73
#